data_AF-A0AAD3CHC7-F1
#
_entry.id   AF-A0AAD3CHC7-F1
#
_cell.length_a   1.000
_cell.length_b   1.000
_cell.length_c   1.000
_cell.angle_alpha   90.00
_cell.angle_beta   90.00
_cell.angle_gamma   90.00
#
_symmetry.space_group_name_H-M   'P 1'
#
loop_
_entity.id
_entity.type
_entity.pdbx_description
1 polymer ?
#
loop_
_entity_poly.entity_id
_entity_poly.type
_entity_poly.pdbx_seq_one_letter_code
_entity_poly.pdbx_strand_id
1 'polypeptide(L)'
;MSQARLVQLIRRKKSLPLNLTQNSQLNIQSKTPVNVLLSPEWRDDAHITLEQIKYDKNQYVDWTVDIKEGSKVGLSQIDVKLDLVSDNEKSTSHLEESIHEESIETNLDELEPVTITAQLPEMCNVNCFLQNGGDINVNKKLEGLNGFDFKTTGGNIYVNKLRGDTISLDTKFEGNNGGSIYVSKACEAQELNISIGQGGRLRAKMLNVSNATVQVEDAGLVFEKMDDDDGGALVDISSIYASQTGEGVHVEVGKSQEALMNEAPDSLKKVRVKSSHGHVSVRTVSSFKSSDASLEDEHGQKAAYVDLGGINGSFDVSVEKLGDGTSNVNECPDAARVHIDSLSPGQANILTSDFGNINLTLDRKIESDVRLLSSPFLNNTDPNMLLEEDENELLESLIEHDDDLEDLLPSNDGNRSEYIEISTPAFSGRRAHDMKYVEYVQGVVENKSHEPNSRFDVKTKGVAPSAGKIRFEDAQRQALQGFTGGKSDDEDQDSGEFLKDLPLLAIATDGRIKVETLSWFGAIARRYGIDKTDKDLGRQATAGAIANSKREQ
;
A
#
# COMPACT_ATOMS: atom_id res chain seq x y z
N MET A 1 34.83 -29.77 7.80
CA MET A 1 34.41 -31.04 7.18
C MET A 1 33.18 -31.52 7.92
N SER A 2 31.96 -31.23 7.44
CA SER A 2 30.76 -31.85 8.00
C SER A 2 30.77 -33.33 7.60
N GLN A 3 30.55 -34.23 8.56
CA GLN A 3 30.42 -35.65 8.28
C GLN A 3 29.02 -35.89 7.70
N ALA A 4 28.93 -36.22 6.41
CA ALA A 4 27.71 -36.78 5.84
C ALA A 4 27.36 -38.07 6.61
N ARG A 5 26.18 -38.11 7.23
CA ARG A 5 25.63 -39.33 7.84
C ARG A 5 24.66 -39.94 6.85
N LEU A 6 24.77 -41.25 6.63
CA LEU A 6 23.77 -42.03 5.92
C LEU A 6 22.48 -41.97 6.75
N VAL A 7 21.42 -41.34 6.24
CA VAL A 7 20.10 -41.36 6.89
C VAL A 7 19.09 -42.06 5.99
N GLN A 8 18.29 -42.95 6.57
CA GLN A 8 17.19 -43.59 5.85
C GLN A 8 16.05 -42.60 5.70
N LEU A 9 15.71 -42.27 4.46
CA LEU A 9 14.59 -41.40 4.14
C LEU A 9 13.33 -42.26 3.99
N ILE A 10 12.31 -41.98 4.79
CA ILE A 10 11.00 -42.61 4.65
C ILE A 10 10.07 -41.59 4.01
N ARG A 11 9.61 -41.86 2.79
CA ARG A 11 8.60 -41.07 2.11
C ARG A 11 7.24 -41.75 2.28
N ARG A 12 6.35 -41.09 3.01
CA ARG A 12 4.96 -41.51 3.19
C ARG A 12 4.07 -40.61 2.35
N LYS A 13 3.23 -41.23 1.53
CA LYS A 13 2.20 -40.54 0.77
C LYS A 13 0.84 -41.10 1.16
N LYS A 14 -0.04 -40.22 1.63
CA LYS A 14 -1.41 -40.55 2.03
C LYS A 14 -2.33 -39.66 1.20
N SER A 15 -3.27 -40.27 0.49
CA SER A 15 -4.23 -39.54 -0.35
C SER A 15 -5.63 -39.74 0.19
N LEU A 16 -6.43 -38.68 0.18
CA LEU A 16 -7.82 -38.70 0.55
C LEU A 16 -8.64 -37.99 -0.53
N PRO A 17 -9.45 -38.73 -1.32
CA PRO A 17 -10.43 -38.10 -2.19
C PRO A 17 -11.52 -37.48 -1.32
N LEU A 18 -11.89 -36.24 -1.62
CA LEU A 18 -12.93 -35.50 -0.91
C LEU A 18 -14.01 -35.05 -1.89
N ASN A 19 -15.26 -35.30 -1.53
CA ASN A 19 -16.40 -34.75 -2.25
C ASN A 19 -16.64 -33.29 -1.81
N LEU A 20 -15.68 -32.41 -2.09
CA LEU A 20 -15.88 -30.95 -2.00
C LEU A 20 -16.47 -30.48 -3.33
N THR A 21 -17.73 -30.05 -3.28
CA THR A 21 -18.37 -29.37 -4.40
C THR A 21 -17.99 -27.89 -4.40
N GLN A 22 -18.34 -27.17 -5.45
CA GLN A 22 -18.20 -25.72 -5.48
C GLN A 22 -18.94 -25.08 -4.29
N ASN A 23 -18.33 -24.04 -3.71
CA ASN A 23 -18.77 -23.31 -2.51
C ASN A 23 -18.70 -24.09 -1.19
N SER A 24 -18.19 -25.32 -1.18
CA SER A 24 -17.86 -26.02 0.06
C SER A 24 -16.78 -25.29 0.87
N GLN A 25 -16.58 -25.71 2.11
CA GLN A 25 -15.58 -25.14 3.01
C GLN A 25 -14.54 -26.19 3.40
N LEU A 26 -13.27 -25.86 3.24
CA LEU A 26 -12.14 -26.63 3.73
C LEU A 26 -11.45 -25.87 4.85
N ASN A 27 -11.32 -26.48 6.02
CA ASN A 27 -10.53 -25.94 7.13
C ASN A 27 -9.31 -26.83 7.34
N ILE A 28 -8.11 -26.25 7.25
CA ILE A 28 -6.84 -26.93 7.52
C ILE A 28 -6.27 -26.33 8.81
N GLN A 29 -5.96 -27.19 9.78
CA GLN A 29 -5.34 -26.79 11.04
C GLN A 29 -4.13 -27.66 11.32
N SER A 30 -3.01 -27.05 11.68
CA SER A 30 -1.80 -27.77 12.09
C SER A 30 -1.19 -27.18 13.34
N LYS A 31 -0.81 -28.06 14.27
CA LYS A 31 0.07 -27.76 15.41
C LYS A 31 1.52 -28.16 15.15
N THR A 32 1.82 -28.53 13.91
CA THR A 32 3.12 -29.03 13.50
C THR A 32 3.58 -28.20 12.31
N PRO A 33 4.88 -27.89 12.18
CA PRO A 33 5.38 -27.17 11.02
C PRO A 33 5.02 -27.93 9.74
N VAL A 34 4.23 -27.31 8.85
CA VAL A 34 3.77 -27.96 7.62
C VAL A 34 3.55 -26.93 6.51
N ASN A 35 4.02 -27.24 5.31
CA ASN A 35 3.74 -26.42 4.14
C ASN A 35 2.44 -26.86 3.49
N VAL A 36 1.54 -25.92 3.23
CA VAL A 36 0.25 -26.16 2.59
C VAL A 36 0.24 -25.56 1.19
N LEU A 37 0.18 -26.42 0.17
CA LEU A 37 0.02 -26.05 -1.22
C LEU A 37 -1.43 -26.24 -1.66
N LEU A 38 -2.15 -25.14 -1.81
CA LEU A 38 -3.48 -25.11 -2.42
C LEU A 38 -3.32 -24.99 -3.94
N SER A 39 -3.85 -25.96 -4.67
CA SER A 39 -3.86 -26.02 -6.13
C SER A 39 -5.29 -26.01 -6.69
N PRO A 40 -5.94 -24.83 -6.75
CA PRO A 40 -7.28 -24.70 -7.32
C PRO A 40 -7.31 -25.08 -8.80
N GLU A 41 -8.34 -25.81 -9.21
CA GLU A 41 -8.59 -26.22 -10.60
C GLU A 41 -10.08 -26.13 -10.94
N TRP A 42 -10.38 -26.02 -12.23
CA TRP A 42 -11.75 -26.02 -12.72
C TRP A 42 -12.30 -27.46 -12.69
N ARG A 43 -12.85 -27.84 -11.53
CA ARG A 43 -13.41 -29.17 -11.24
C ARG A 43 -14.48 -29.11 -10.15
N ASP A 44 -15.19 -30.21 -9.98
CA ASP A 44 -16.31 -30.34 -9.02
C ASP A 44 -15.97 -31.28 -7.84
N ASP A 45 -14.73 -31.77 -7.77
CA ASP A 45 -14.19 -32.63 -6.71
C ASP A 45 -12.90 -32.04 -6.11
N ALA A 46 -12.51 -32.52 -4.92
CA ALA A 46 -11.23 -32.18 -4.32
C ALA A 46 -10.41 -33.42 -3.99
N HIS A 47 -9.09 -33.28 -4.07
CA HIS A 47 -8.15 -34.32 -3.68
C HIS A 47 -7.11 -33.72 -2.76
N ILE A 48 -6.99 -34.25 -1.54
CA ILE A 48 -5.92 -33.84 -0.63
C ILE A 48 -4.90 -34.97 -0.55
N THR A 49 -3.65 -34.61 -0.75
CA THR A 49 -2.49 -35.49 -0.64
C THR A 49 -1.58 -34.95 0.44
N LEU A 50 -1.31 -35.75 1.47
CA LEU A 50 -0.25 -35.51 2.43
C LEU A 50 1.00 -36.23 1.96
N GLU A 51 2.08 -35.48 1.85
CA GLU A 51 3.40 -35.98 1.53
C GLU A 51 4.36 -35.65 2.66
N GLN A 52 4.86 -36.70 3.32
CA GLN A 52 5.79 -36.59 4.42
C GLN A 52 7.12 -37.26 4.07
N ILE A 53 8.20 -36.50 4.22
CA ILE A 53 9.56 -37.00 4.12
C ILE A 53 10.15 -37.01 5.53
N LYS A 54 10.75 -38.13 5.93
CA LYS A 54 11.19 -38.36 7.31
C LYS A 54 12.56 -38.98 7.44
N TYR A 55 13.15 -38.74 8.62
CA TYR A 55 14.45 -39.24 9.07
C TYR A 55 14.36 -40.08 10.36
N ASP A 56 13.32 -39.91 11.20
CA ASP A 56 13.09 -40.70 12.43
C ASP A 56 11.82 -41.56 12.32
N LYS A 57 11.93 -42.83 12.70
CA LYS A 57 10.82 -43.79 12.67
C LYS A 57 9.72 -43.41 13.66
N ASN A 58 10.08 -42.83 14.80
CA ASN A 58 9.21 -42.84 15.99
C ASN A 58 8.13 -41.74 16.07
N GLN A 59 8.15 -40.71 15.22
CA GLN A 59 7.17 -39.60 15.23
C GLN A 59 6.73 -39.23 13.81
N TYR A 60 5.44 -39.39 13.44
CA TYR A 60 4.86 -38.93 12.17
C TYR A 60 3.85 -37.81 12.37
N VAL A 61 3.58 -37.09 11.28
CA VAL A 61 2.39 -36.25 11.20
C VAL A 61 1.29 -37.16 10.68
N ASP A 62 0.24 -37.36 11.46
CA ASP A 62 -1.00 -37.95 10.96
C ASP A 62 -2.03 -36.85 10.78
N TRP A 63 -3.02 -37.13 9.95
CA TRP A 63 -4.18 -36.25 9.80
C TRP A 63 -5.44 -36.91 10.34
N THR A 64 -6.29 -36.10 10.94
CA THR A 64 -7.67 -36.46 11.23
C THR A 64 -8.56 -35.64 10.31
N VAL A 65 -9.46 -36.31 9.60
CA VAL A 65 -10.42 -35.65 8.71
C VAL A 65 -11.82 -35.85 9.26
N ASP A 66 -12.49 -34.75 9.55
CA ASP A 66 -13.89 -34.70 9.99
C ASP A 66 -14.73 -34.10 8.86
N ILE A 67 -15.71 -34.85 8.37
CA ILE A 67 -16.59 -34.44 7.27
C ILE A 67 -17.96 -34.13 7.87
N LYS A 68 -18.33 -32.85 7.84
CA LYS A 68 -19.63 -32.36 8.29
C LYS A 68 -20.50 -32.09 7.07
N GLU A 69 -21.56 -32.87 6.92
CA GLU A 69 -22.60 -32.55 5.94
C GLU A 69 -23.38 -31.32 6.43
N GLY A 70 -23.36 -30.24 5.65
CA GLY A 70 -24.09 -29.04 5.99
C GLY A 70 -25.60 -29.27 5.99
N SER A 71 -26.29 -28.55 6.88
CA SER A 71 -27.77 -28.58 6.99
C SER A 71 -28.50 -27.99 5.77
N LYS A 72 -27.77 -27.32 4.86
CA LYS A 72 -28.25 -26.85 3.56
C LYS A 72 -27.64 -27.72 2.46
N VAL A 73 -28.50 -28.22 1.57
CA VAL A 73 -28.13 -29.05 0.41
C VAL A 73 -26.97 -28.40 -0.34
N GLY A 74 -25.80 -29.04 -0.36
CA GLY A 74 -24.66 -28.67 -1.20
C GLY A 74 -23.50 -27.91 -0.52
N LEU A 75 -23.52 -27.69 0.80
CA LEU A 75 -22.38 -27.09 1.51
C LEU A 75 -21.73 -28.13 2.44
N SER A 76 -20.78 -28.91 1.91
CA SER A 76 -19.95 -29.77 2.76
C SER A 76 -18.88 -28.92 3.46
N GLN A 77 -18.69 -29.14 4.76
CA GLN A 77 -17.56 -28.61 5.51
C GLN A 77 -16.61 -29.77 5.83
N ILE A 78 -15.33 -29.59 5.53
CA ILE A 78 -14.31 -30.59 5.80
C ILE A 78 -13.23 -29.97 6.66
N ASP A 79 -13.00 -30.57 7.83
CA ASP A 79 -11.97 -30.14 8.76
C ASP A 79 -10.81 -31.15 8.71
N VAL A 80 -9.63 -30.70 8.32
CA VAL A 80 -8.38 -31.47 8.32
C VAL A 80 -7.51 -30.96 9.44
N LYS A 81 -7.22 -31.82 10.42
CA LYS A 81 -6.35 -31.52 11.56
C LYS A 81 -5.08 -32.35 11.49
N LEU A 82 -3.93 -31.71 11.71
CA LEU A 82 -2.62 -32.33 11.62
C LEU A 82 -1.93 -32.28 12.97
N ASP A 83 -1.61 -33.46 13.48
CA ASP A 83 -0.99 -33.64 14.79
C ASP A 83 0.21 -34.59 14.69
N LEU A 84 1.21 -34.37 15.55
CA LEU A 84 2.34 -35.28 15.74
C LEU A 84 1.86 -36.52 16.51
N VAL A 85 2.00 -37.69 15.90
CA VAL A 85 1.65 -38.99 16.48
C VAL A 85 2.93 -39.79 16.69
N SER A 86 3.02 -40.46 17.85
CA SER A 86 4.10 -41.40 18.13
C SER A 86 3.74 -42.81 17.66
N ASP A 87 4.71 -43.61 17.19
CA ASP A 87 4.49 -44.97 16.67
C ASP A 87 3.81 -45.94 17.67
N ASN A 88 3.80 -45.60 18.96
CA ASN A 88 3.11 -46.38 20.00
C ASN A 88 1.58 -46.23 19.96
N GLU A 89 1.07 -45.22 19.27
CA GLU A 89 -0.36 -44.96 19.08
C GLU A 89 -0.77 -45.44 17.68
N LYS A 90 -1.22 -46.70 17.59
CA LYS A 90 -1.76 -47.25 16.34
C LYS A 90 -3.07 -46.56 16.00
N SER A 91 -3.07 -45.66 15.01
CA SER A 91 -4.29 -45.15 14.39
C SER A 91 -4.87 -46.16 13.40
N THR A 92 -6.10 -46.59 13.65
CA THR A 92 -6.93 -47.42 12.77
C THR A 92 -7.65 -46.52 11.76
N SER A 93 -7.06 -46.26 10.59
CA SER A 93 -7.82 -45.64 9.47
C SER A 93 -7.64 -46.44 8.18
N HIS A 94 -8.75 -46.70 7.49
CA HIS A 94 -8.85 -47.41 6.21
C HIS A 94 -8.46 -46.49 5.04
N LEU A 95 -7.19 -46.08 4.97
CA LEU A 95 -6.68 -45.23 3.89
C LEU A 95 -5.54 -45.92 3.14
N GLU A 96 -5.49 -45.71 1.83
CA GLU A 96 -4.40 -46.20 1.00
C GLU A 96 -3.12 -45.43 1.34
N GLU A 97 -2.25 -46.08 2.12
CA GLU A 97 -0.94 -45.57 2.49
C GLU A 97 0.12 -46.28 1.64
N SER A 98 0.87 -45.51 0.85
CA SER A 98 2.06 -46.01 0.17
C SER A 98 3.29 -45.53 0.93
N ILE A 99 4.11 -46.47 1.40
CA ILE A 99 5.39 -46.19 2.07
C ILE A 99 6.51 -46.61 1.14
N HIS A 100 7.35 -45.67 0.74
CA HIS A 100 8.58 -45.92 0.01
C HIS A 100 9.78 -45.56 0.90
N GLU A 101 10.66 -46.53 1.13
CA GLU A 101 11.91 -46.33 1.85
C GLU A 101 13.04 -46.16 0.83
N GLU A 102 13.73 -45.03 0.87
CA GLU A 102 14.87 -44.73 0.01
C GLU A 102 16.07 -44.32 0.87
N SER A 103 17.26 -44.80 0.52
CA SER A 103 18.48 -44.50 1.27
C SER A 103 19.24 -43.40 0.55
N ILE A 104 19.32 -42.20 1.13
CA ILE A 104 19.99 -41.05 0.50
C ILE A 104 21.00 -40.45 1.50
N GLU A 105 22.23 -40.21 1.04
CA GLU A 105 23.19 -39.40 1.79
C GLU A 105 22.78 -37.92 1.65
N THR A 106 22.23 -37.32 2.71
CA THR A 106 21.84 -35.90 2.73
C THR A 106 22.36 -35.22 4.00
N ASN A 107 22.56 -33.92 3.93
CA ASN A 107 22.91 -33.11 5.09
C ASN A 107 21.66 -32.91 5.95
N LEU A 108 21.77 -33.06 7.27
CA LEU A 108 20.65 -32.87 8.21
C LEU A 108 20.06 -31.45 8.19
N ASP A 109 20.78 -30.48 7.64
CA ASP A 109 20.32 -29.09 7.51
C ASP A 109 19.44 -28.85 6.27
N GLU A 110 19.29 -29.83 5.37
CA GLU A 110 18.43 -29.78 4.16
C GLU A 110 17.11 -30.54 4.33
N LEU A 111 16.59 -30.60 5.56
CA LEU A 111 15.34 -31.31 5.86
C LEU A 111 14.14 -30.66 5.14
N GLU A 112 13.58 -31.36 4.14
CA GLU A 112 12.35 -30.92 3.49
C GLU A 112 11.17 -30.99 4.49
N PRO A 113 10.43 -29.88 4.69
CA PRO A 113 9.29 -29.84 5.59
C PRO A 113 8.13 -30.72 5.08
N VAL A 114 7.30 -31.18 6.01
CA VAL A 114 6.06 -31.91 5.69
C VAL A 114 5.22 -31.04 4.77
N THR A 115 4.71 -31.60 3.67
CA THR A 115 3.95 -30.84 2.68
C THR A 115 2.58 -31.46 2.45
N ILE A 116 1.54 -30.62 2.44
CA ILE A 116 0.18 -30.99 2.10
C ILE A 116 -0.19 -30.30 0.82
N THR A 117 -0.57 -31.11 -0.18
CA THR A 117 -1.11 -30.59 -1.42
C THR A 117 -2.61 -30.83 -1.44
N ALA A 118 -3.39 -29.74 -1.52
CA ALA A 118 -4.83 -29.81 -1.69
C ALA A 118 -5.19 -29.33 -3.11
N GLN A 119 -5.64 -30.26 -3.96
CA GLN A 119 -6.27 -29.93 -5.24
C GLN A 119 -7.74 -29.65 -5.00
N LEU A 120 -8.18 -28.43 -5.28
CA LEU A 120 -9.51 -27.93 -4.90
C LEU A 120 -10.28 -27.45 -6.12
N PRO A 121 -11.63 -27.44 -6.09
CA PRO A 121 -12.41 -26.60 -6.97
C PRO A 121 -11.96 -25.14 -6.88
N GLU A 122 -11.94 -24.44 -8.01
CA GLU A 122 -11.63 -22.99 -8.05
C GLU A 122 -12.57 -22.19 -7.14
N MET A 123 -13.84 -22.59 -7.04
CA MET A 123 -14.84 -21.98 -6.15
C MET A 123 -14.94 -22.78 -4.85
N CYS A 124 -14.10 -22.46 -3.86
CA CYS A 124 -14.06 -23.16 -2.58
C CYS A 124 -13.65 -22.18 -1.48
N ASN A 125 -14.32 -22.21 -0.33
CA ASN A 125 -13.92 -21.43 0.84
C ASN A 125 -12.82 -22.20 1.57
N VAL A 126 -11.71 -21.54 1.89
CA VAL A 126 -10.60 -22.20 2.58
C VAL A 126 -10.17 -21.37 3.77
N ASN A 127 -10.07 -22.02 4.93
CA ASN A 127 -9.38 -21.47 6.08
C ASN A 127 -8.18 -22.35 6.40
N CYS A 128 -7.04 -21.74 6.68
CA CYS A 128 -5.79 -22.45 6.95
C CYS A 128 -5.10 -21.81 8.14
N PHE A 129 -4.86 -22.59 9.19
CA PHE A 129 -4.27 -22.13 10.44
C PHE A 129 -3.07 -23.00 10.83
N LEU A 130 -1.87 -22.46 10.69
CA LEU A 130 -0.61 -23.14 10.98
C LEU A 130 0.02 -22.52 12.23
N GLN A 131 -0.14 -23.18 13.39
CA GLN A 131 0.18 -22.56 14.68
C GLN A 131 1.68 -22.51 15.01
N ASN A 132 2.47 -23.44 14.46
CA ASN A 132 3.86 -23.67 14.82
C ASN A 132 4.76 -23.71 13.57
N GLY A 133 4.62 -22.76 12.65
CA GLY A 133 5.39 -22.76 11.41
C GLY A 133 4.69 -23.33 10.18
N GLY A 134 5.24 -22.99 9.02
CA GLY A 134 4.87 -23.54 7.73
C GLY A 134 4.32 -22.49 6.76
N ASP A 135 4.57 -22.71 5.48
CA ASP A 135 4.15 -21.80 4.42
C ASP A 135 2.76 -22.17 3.89
N ILE A 136 1.96 -21.16 3.55
CA ILE A 136 0.70 -21.32 2.83
C ILE A 136 0.91 -20.82 1.40
N ASN A 137 0.69 -21.68 0.41
CA ASN A 137 0.88 -21.34 -1.00
C ASN A 137 -0.40 -21.60 -1.80
N VAL A 138 -0.97 -20.56 -2.40
CA VAL A 138 -2.09 -20.64 -3.35
C VAL A 138 -1.55 -20.36 -4.75
N ASN A 139 -1.22 -21.43 -5.48
CA ASN A 139 -0.46 -21.31 -6.73
C ASN A 139 -1.28 -20.87 -7.95
N LYS A 140 -2.62 -20.87 -7.86
CA LYS A 140 -3.57 -20.47 -8.90
C LYS A 140 -4.65 -19.56 -8.31
N LYS A 141 -5.65 -19.21 -9.11
CA LYS A 141 -6.80 -18.41 -8.69
C LYS A 141 -7.72 -19.25 -7.79
N LEU A 142 -8.08 -18.73 -6.63
CA LEU A 142 -9.07 -19.32 -5.73
C LEU A 142 -10.18 -18.30 -5.45
N GLU A 143 -11.43 -18.70 -5.61
CA GLU A 143 -12.63 -17.90 -5.36
C GLU A 143 -13.45 -18.50 -4.21
N GLY A 144 -13.90 -17.68 -3.27
CA GLY A 144 -14.66 -18.12 -2.10
C GLY A 144 -15.74 -17.11 -1.76
N LEU A 145 -17.01 -17.55 -1.71
CA LEU A 145 -18.13 -16.66 -1.40
C LEU A 145 -18.03 -16.07 0.02
N ASN A 146 -17.66 -16.89 1.00
CA ASN A 146 -17.56 -16.47 2.40
C ASN A 146 -16.14 -16.00 2.76
N GLY A 147 -15.27 -15.85 1.77
CA GLY A 147 -13.92 -15.37 1.99
C GLY A 147 -12.89 -16.43 2.35
N PHE A 148 -11.74 -15.95 2.82
CA PHE A 148 -10.57 -16.75 3.20
C PHE A 148 -9.99 -16.24 4.52
N ASP A 149 -9.54 -17.16 5.37
CA ASP A 149 -8.77 -16.84 6.58
C ASP A 149 -7.50 -17.70 6.63
N PHE A 150 -6.36 -17.10 6.30
CA PHE A 150 -5.04 -17.75 6.28
C PHE A 150 -4.17 -17.17 7.38
N LYS A 151 -3.75 -18.03 8.30
CA LYS A 151 -2.88 -17.67 9.42
C LYS A 151 -1.72 -18.63 9.54
N THR A 152 -0.51 -18.09 9.70
CA THR A 152 0.68 -18.88 10.01
C THR A 152 1.56 -18.16 11.02
N THR A 153 2.21 -18.91 11.90
CA THR A 153 3.23 -18.38 12.82
C THR A 153 4.61 -18.70 12.24
N GLY A 154 5.46 -17.71 11.99
CA GLY A 154 6.84 -17.89 11.50
C GLY A 154 6.99 -18.40 10.07
N GLY A 155 5.88 -18.58 9.34
CA GLY A 155 5.86 -18.97 7.93
C GLY A 155 5.35 -17.88 6.99
N ASN A 156 5.45 -18.13 5.70
CA ASN A 156 5.08 -17.17 4.65
C ASN A 156 3.71 -17.52 4.03
N ILE A 157 3.05 -16.50 3.46
CA ILE A 157 1.83 -16.68 2.68
C ILE A 157 2.09 -16.22 1.24
N TYR A 158 2.09 -17.17 0.31
CA TYR A 158 2.25 -16.93 -1.12
C TYR A 158 0.91 -17.09 -1.82
N VAL A 159 0.45 -16.04 -2.48
CA VAL A 159 -0.85 -16.00 -3.16
C VAL A 159 -0.66 -15.62 -4.63
N ASN A 160 -1.23 -16.42 -5.52
CA ASN A 160 -1.38 -16.03 -6.91
C ASN A 160 -2.54 -15.04 -7.06
N LYS A 161 -3.76 -15.52 -6.85
CA LYS A 161 -4.95 -14.68 -6.88
C LYS A 161 -6.03 -15.21 -5.92
N LEU A 162 -6.56 -14.32 -5.08
CA LEU A 162 -7.74 -14.59 -4.25
C LEU A 162 -8.88 -13.67 -4.64
N ARG A 163 -10.10 -14.21 -4.60
CA ARG A 163 -11.33 -13.43 -4.74
C ARG A 163 -12.40 -13.91 -3.77
N GLY A 164 -12.96 -13.02 -2.97
CA GLY A 164 -14.05 -13.37 -2.05
C GLY A 164 -14.56 -12.16 -1.30
N ASP A 165 -15.62 -12.30 -0.52
CA ASP A 165 -16.22 -11.15 0.17
C ASP A 165 -15.26 -10.59 1.24
N THR A 166 -14.65 -11.47 2.04
CA THR A 166 -13.68 -11.12 3.09
C THR A 166 -12.37 -11.90 2.91
N ILE A 167 -11.21 -11.26 2.98
CA ILE A 167 -9.92 -11.94 2.93
C ILE A 167 -9.11 -11.52 4.16
N SER A 168 -8.63 -12.50 4.92
CA SER A 168 -7.79 -12.30 6.10
C SER A 168 -6.48 -13.07 5.92
N LEU A 169 -5.36 -12.35 5.93
CA LEU A 169 -4.00 -12.90 5.84
C LEU A 169 -3.19 -12.46 7.06
N ASP A 170 -2.78 -13.40 7.91
CA ASP A 170 -2.09 -13.13 9.18
C ASP A 170 -0.80 -13.95 9.25
N THR A 171 0.34 -13.27 9.35
CA THR A 171 1.63 -13.89 9.64
C THR A 171 2.16 -13.38 10.96
N LYS A 172 2.30 -14.27 11.95
CA LYS A 172 2.85 -13.92 13.25
C LYS A 172 4.35 -14.19 13.32
N PHE A 173 5.03 -13.46 14.18
CA PHE A 173 6.44 -13.64 14.45
C PHE A 173 6.67 -14.83 15.40
N GLU A 174 7.67 -15.66 15.08
CA GLU A 174 8.22 -16.68 15.99
C GLU A 174 9.74 -16.77 15.79
N GLY A 175 10.49 -16.48 16.85
CA GLY A 175 11.96 -16.59 16.82
C GLY A 175 12.63 -15.44 16.07
N ASN A 176 13.28 -15.72 14.94
CA ASN A 176 13.96 -14.72 14.10
C ASN A 176 13.34 -14.59 12.71
N ASN A 177 12.24 -15.30 12.43
CA ASN A 177 11.60 -15.32 11.12
C ASN A 177 10.26 -14.57 11.20
N GLY A 178 10.24 -13.37 10.62
CA GLY A 178 9.00 -12.69 10.32
C GLY A 178 8.40 -13.24 9.03
N GLY A 179 7.17 -13.74 9.11
CA GLY A 179 6.48 -14.26 7.94
C GLY A 179 6.24 -13.17 6.90
N SER A 180 6.49 -13.47 5.63
CA SER A 180 6.19 -12.54 4.53
C SER A 180 4.91 -12.93 3.80
N ILE A 181 4.20 -11.92 3.30
CA ILE A 181 3.01 -12.11 2.46
C ILE A 181 3.33 -11.61 1.05
N TYR A 182 3.20 -12.49 0.06
CA TYR A 182 3.42 -12.19 -1.35
C TYR A 182 2.17 -12.46 -2.20
N VAL A 183 1.60 -11.41 -2.77
CA VAL A 183 0.46 -11.47 -3.70
C VAL A 183 0.95 -11.18 -5.12
N SER A 184 1.22 -12.24 -5.88
CA SER A 184 1.86 -12.17 -7.19
C SER A 184 0.96 -11.70 -8.34
N LYS A 185 -0.38 -11.70 -8.17
CA LYS A 185 -1.33 -11.04 -9.07
C LYS A 185 -2.32 -10.14 -8.36
N ALA A 186 -3.24 -10.69 -7.57
CA ALA A 186 -4.37 -9.90 -7.06
C ALA A 186 -5.05 -10.47 -5.81
N CYS A 187 -5.46 -9.58 -4.91
CA CYS A 187 -6.52 -9.84 -3.93
C CYS A 187 -7.74 -8.99 -4.28
N GLU A 188 -8.87 -9.64 -4.54
CA GLU A 188 -10.14 -9.01 -4.93
C GLU A 188 -11.18 -9.26 -3.84
N ALA A 189 -11.50 -8.24 -3.02
CA ALA A 189 -12.41 -8.43 -1.90
C ALA A 189 -13.34 -7.24 -1.62
N GLN A 190 -14.40 -7.45 -0.84
CA GLN A 190 -15.08 -6.31 -0.22
C GLN A 190 -14.25 -5.81 0.96
N GLU A 191 -13.80 -6.73 1.81
CA GLU A 191 -12.98 -6.47 2.99
C GLU A 191 -11.67 -7.27 2.94
N LEU A 192 -10.54 -6.60 3.09
CA LEU A 192 -9.21 -7.23 3.13
C LEU A 192 -8.47 -6.82 4.41
N ASN A 193 -8.10 -7.80 5.23
CA ASN A 193 -7.32 -7.59 6.44
C ASN A 193 -5.98 -8.31 6.28
N ILE A 194 -4.89 -7.57 6.35
CA ILE A 194 -3.53 -8.09 6.29
C ILE A 194 -2.82 -7.68 7.57
N SER A 195 -2.33 -8.66 8.33
CA SER A 195 -1.54 -8.42 9.55
C SER A 195 -0.24 -9.19 9.46
N ILE A 196 0.87 -8.47 9.62
CA ILE A 196 2.22 -9.01 9.53
C ILE A 196 2.97 -8.60 10.78
N GLY A 197 3.33 -9.58 11.59
CA GLY A 197 4.15 -9.38 12.78
C GLY A 197 5.59 -8.97 12.45
N GLN A 198 6.39 -8.90 13.51
CA GLN A 198 7.75 -8.38 13.48
C GLN A 198 8.62 -9.06 12.43
N GLY A 199 9.35 -8.25 11.68
CA GLY A 199 10.34 -8.74 10.70
C GLY A 199 9.75 -9.37 9.45
N GLY A 200 8.43 -9.30 9.26
CA GLY A 200 7.77 -9.68 8.02
C GLY A 200 7.66 -8.51 7.05
N ARG A 201 7.16 -8.78 5.84
CA ARG A 201 6.82 -7.74 4.87
C ARG A 201 5.64 -8.13 3.97
N LEU A 202 4.98 -7.12 3.40
CA LEU A 202 3.96 -7.27 2.37
C LEU A 202 4.51 -6.86 1.01
N ARG A 203 4.40 -7.76 0.04
CA ARG A 203 4.53 -7.43 -1.39
C ARG A 203 3.24 -7.81 -2.12
N ALA A 204 2.56 -6.85 -2.75
CA ALA A 204 1.34 -7.11 -3.52
C ALA A 204 1.34 -6.40 -4.88
N LYS A 205 1.01 -7.12 -5.96
CA LYS A 205 0.85 -6.47 -7.28
C LYS A 205 -0.44 -5.69 -7.40
N MET A 206 -1.55 -6.21 -6.88
CA MET A 206 -2.84 -5.54 -6.98
C MET A 206 -3.72 -5.85 -5.77
N LEU A 207 -4.26 -4.79 -5.17
CA LEU A 207 -5.37 -4.86 -4.22
C LEU A 207 -6.59 -4.22 -4.89
N ASN A 208 -7.68 -4.96 -5.02
CA ASN A 208 -8.95 -4.46 -5.56
C ASN A 208 -10.03 -4.69 -4.51
N VAL A 209 -10.34 -3.64 -3.77
CA VAL A 209 -11.02 -3.73 -2.48
C VAL A 209 -12.06 -2.63 -2.29
N SER A 210 -13.05 -2.84 -1.42
CA SER A 210 -13.85 -1.71 -0.91
C SER A 210 -13.18 -1.11 0.32
N ASN A 211 -12.81 -1.98 1.26
CA ASN A 211 -12.10 -1.63 2.49
C ASN A 211 -10.88 -2.54 2.62
N ALA A 212 -9.72 -1.98 2.96
CA ALA A 212 -8.58 -2.79 3.36
C ALA A 212 -7.82 -2.16 4.53
N THR A 213 -7.36 -3.02 5.43
CA THR A 213 -6.45 -2.69 6.52
C THR A 213 -5.19 -3.52 6.37
N VAL A 214 -4.04 -2.86 6.28
CA VAL A 214 -2.72 -3.48 6.21
C VAL A 214 -1.92 -3.02 7.42
N GLN A 215 -1.55 -3.94 8.30
CA GLN A 215 -0.76 -3.67 9.49
C GLN A 215 0.55 -4.46 9.43
N VAL A 216 1.67 -3.75 9.56
CA VAL A 216 3.02 -4.35 9.57
C VAL A 216 3.84 -3.80 10.74
N GLU A 217 4.51 -4.68 11.49
CA GLU A 217 5.45 -4.29 12.55
C GLU A 217 6.90 -4.25 12.03
N ASP A 218 7.49 -3.05 11.97
CA ASP A 218 8.88 -2.84 11.57
C ASP A 218 9.85 -3.39 12.63
N ALA A 219 10.78 -4.23 12.18
CA ALA A 219 11.89 -4.77 12.98
C ALA A 219 13.27 -4.30 12.49
N GLY A 220 13.33 -3.35 11.55
CA GLY A 220 14.58 -2.82 11.02
C GLY A 220 15.30 -3.75 10.05
N LEU A 221 14.56 -4.67 9.43
CA LEU A 221 15.13 -5.66 8.52
C LEU A 221 15.20 -5.10 7.08
N VAL A 222 16.28 -5.44 6.39
CA VAL A 222 16.42 -5.20 4.95
C VAL A 222 15.99 -6.46 4.22
N PHE A 223 15.11 -6.30 3.23
CA PHE A 223 14.54 -7.43 2.52
C PHE A 223 15.02 -7.47 1.07
N GLU A 224 15.36 -8.67 0.59
CA GLU A 224 15.65 -8.90 -0.83
C GLU A 224 14.39 -8.73 -1.67
N LYS A 225 14.50 -8.31 -2.93
CA LYS A 225 13.35 -8.15 -3.83
C LYS A 225 12.67 -9.50 -4.13
N MET A 226 11.34 -9.53 -4.09
CA MET A 226 10.51 -10.70 -4.42
C MET A 226 10.20 -10.81 -5.92
N ASP A 227 10.13 -9.67 -6.62
CA ASP A 227 9.97 -9.62 -8.07
C ASP A 227 10.57 -8.34 -8.68
N ASP A 228 10.56 -8.25 -10.01
CA ASP A 228 11.17 -7.14 -10.76
C ASP A 228 10.53 -5.77 -10.45
N ASP A 229 9.30 -5.73 -9.93
CA ASP A 229 8.58 -4.48 -9.60
C ASP A 229 8.57 -4.19 -8.09
N ASP A 230 9.26 -5.02 -7.30
CA ASP A 230 9.48 -4.80 -5.88
C ASP A 230 10.53 -3.69 -5.66
N GLY A 231 10.13 -2.61 -5.00
CA GLY A 231 10.95 -1.48 -4.63
C GLY A 231 11.70 -1.66 -3.30
N GLY A 232 11.50 -2.80 -2.63
CA GLY A 232 12.17 -3.18 -1.39
C GLY A 232 11.58 -2.54 -0.13
N ALA A 233 10.34 -2.05 -0.18
CA ALA A 233 9.66 -1.48 0.99
C ALA A 233 9.09 -2.58 1.92
N LEU A 234 8.80 -2.25 3.18
CA LEU A 234 8.07 -3.15 4.09
C LEU A 234 6.67 -3.46 3.57
N VAL A 235 5.99 -2.44 3.05
CA VAL A 235 4.72 -2.57 2.35
C VAL A 235 4.93 -2.05 0.93
N ASP A 236 5.04 -2.96 -0.04
CA ASP A 236 5.17 -2.61 -1.45
C ASP A 236 3.95 -3.08 -2.26
N ILE A 237 3.12 -2.12 -2.66
CA ILE A 237 1.89 -2.34 -3.43
C ILE A 237 2.01 -1.69 -4.81
N SER A 238 1.92 -2.47 -5.88
CA SER A 238 2.05 -1.90 -7.23
C SER A 238 0.80 -1.11 -7.67
N SER A 239 -0.39 -1.59 -7.30
CA SER A 239 -1.65 -0.94 -7.66
C SER A 239 -2.75 -1.19 -6.64
N ILE A 240 -3.49 -0.13 -6.32
CA ILE A 240 -4.68 -0.18 -5.48
C ILE A 240 -5.89 0.30 -6.30
N TYR A 241 -6.97 -0.47 -6.25
CA TYR A 241 -8.28 -0.09 -6.76
C TYR A 241 -9.27 -0.16 -5.59
N ALA A 242 -9.43 0.97 -4.91
CA ALA A 242 -10.40 1.14 -3.84
C ALA A 242 -11.76 1.57 -4.42
N SER A 243 -12.82 0.86 -4.05
CA SER A 243 -14.20 1.24 -4.43
C SER A 243 -14.57 2.59 -3.80
N GLN A 244 -15.31 3.41 -4.55
CA GLN A 244 -15.89 4.66 -4.04
C GLN A 244 -16.93 4.45 -2.93
N THR A 245 -17.42 3.23 -2.76
CA THR A 245 -18.44 2.90 -1.75
C THR A 245 -17.85 2.51 -0.40
N GLY A 246 -16.53 2.32 -0.31
CA GLY A 246 -15.84 1.95 0.92
C GLY A 246 -15.00 3.11 1.47
N GLU A 247 -14.36 2.85 2.60
CA GLU A 247 -13.43 3.77 3.28
C GLU A 247 -12.05 3.80 2.61
N GLY A 248 -11.76 2.85 1.70
CA GLY A 248 -10.51 2.80 0.96
C GLY A 248 -9.49 1.83 1.57
N VAL A 249 -8.20 2.14 1.42
CA VAL A 249 -7.11 1.31 1.95
C VAL A 249 -6.35 2.07 3.03
N HIS A 250 -6.30 1.50 4.23
CA HIS A 250 -5.50 1.99 5.34
C HIS A 250 -4.27 1.11 5.54
N VAL A 251 -3.09 1.73 5.51
CA VAL A 251 -1.79 1.09 5.72
C VAL A 251 -1.16 1.66 6.98
N GLU A 252 -0.89 0.81 7.96
CA GLU A 252 -0.26 1.17 9.22
C GLU A 252 1.05 0.40 9.38
N VAL A 253 2.15 1.13 9.54
CA VAL A 253 3.47 0.56 9.83
C VAL A 253 3.93 1.04 11.20
N GLY A 254 3.76 0.16 12.20
CA GLY A 254 4.20 0.39 13.57
C GLY A 254 5.65 -0.05 13.78
N LYS A 255 6.24 0.33 14.92
CA LYS A 255 7.50 -0.25 15.39
C LYS A 255 7.26 -1.38 16.37
N SER A 256 8.03 -2.45 16.26
CA SER A 256 8.01 -3.50 17.26
C SER A 256 8.60 -3.04 18.60
N GLN A 257 8.04 -3.53 19.71
CA GLN A 257 8.56 -3.24 21.04
C GLN A 257 10.03 -3.68 21.19
N GLU A 258 10.43 -4.76 20.52
CA GLU A 258 11.81 -5.24 20.53
C GLU A 258 12.75 -4.31 19.73
N ALA A 259 12.33 -3.81 18.56
CA ALA A 259 13.10 -2.82 17.81
C ALA A 259 13.26 -1.51 18.60
N LEU A 260 12.26 -1.16 19.41
CA LEU A 260 12.33 -0.01 20.33
C LEU A 260 13.37 -0.21 21.42
N MET A 261 13.42 -1.39 22.02
CA MET A 261 14.38 -1.69 23.08
C MET A 261 15.82 -1.85 22.56
N ASN A 262 15.98 -2.36 21.34
CA ASN A 262 17.29 -2.63 20.73
C ASN A 262 17.81 -1.48 19.85
N GLU A 263 17.05 -0.38 19.74
CA GLU A 263 17.31 0.74 18.85
C GLU A 263 17.71 0.32 17.42
N ALA A 264 17.03 -0.71 16.91
CA ALA A 264 17.29 -1.25 15.58
C ALA A 264 17.18 -0.15 14.52
N PRO A 265 18.06 -0.15 13.49
CA PRO A 265 17.99 0.82 12.41
C PRO A 265 16.62 0.73 11.73
N ASP A 266 16.06 1.86 11.32
CA ASP A 266 14.79 1.84 10.62
C ASP A 266 14.93 1.27 9.21
N SER A 267 13.87 0.57 8.77
CA SER A 267 13.70 0.40 7.34
C SER A 267 13.46 1.78 6.72
N LEU A 268 14.33 2.17 5.79
CA LEU A 268 14.26 3.49 5.15
C LEU A 268 13.11 3.63 4.16
N LYS A 269 12.57 2.50 3.67
CA LYS A 269 11.39 2.44 2.81
C LYS A 269 10.31 1.64 3.51
N LYS A 270 9.37 2.33 4.13
CA LYS A 270 8.29 1.68 4.88
C LYS A 270 7.13 1.34 3.96
N VAL A 271 6.64 2.32 3.23
CA VAL A 271 5.47 2.15 2.37
C VAL A 271 5.79 2.65 0.98
N ARG A 272 5.53 1.80 -0.02
CA ARG A 272 5.51 2.17 -1.43
C ARG A 272 4.20 1.73 -2.05
N VAL A 273 3.43 2.69 -2.55
CA VAL A 273 2.26 2.44 -3.39
C VAL A 273 2.53 3.08 -4.74
N LYS A 274 2.72 2.28 -5.80
CA LYS A 274 3.13 2.81 -7.11
C LYS A 274 1.99 3.48 -7.89
N SER A 275 0.75 3.06 -7.64
CA SER A 275 -0.46 3.66 -8.22
C SER A 275 -1.67 3.38 -7.33
N SER A 276 -2.57 4.35 -7.20
CA SER A 276 -3.85 4.13 -6.52
C SER A 276 -5.01 4.77 -7.29
N HIS A 277 -6.15 4.10 -7.23
CA HIS A 277 -7.44 4.59 -7.67
C HIS A 277 -8.41 4.50 -6.49
N GLY A 278 -8.84 5.64 -5.97
CA GLY A 278 -9.63 5.75 -4.74
C GLY A 278 -8.80 6.22 -3.53
N HIS A 279 -9.36 6.11 -2.33
CA HIS A 279 -8.74 6.65 -1.11
C HIS A 279 -7.65 5.74 -0.54
N VAL A 280 -6.51 6.32 -0.16
CA VAL A 280 -5.41 5.62 0.52
C VAL A 280 -4.96 6.42 1.74
N SER A 281 -5.03 5.79 2.91
CA SER A 281 -4.51 6.33 4.16
C SER A 281 -3.25 5.58 4.56
N VAL A 282 -2.18 6.30 4.90
CA VAL A 282 -0.91 5.73 5.37
C VAL A 282 -0.54 6.35 6.70
N ARG A 283 -0.28 5.52 7.70
CA ARG A 283 0.29 5.92 8.98
C ARG A 283 1.57 5.16 9.25
N THR A 284 2.64 5.84 9.61
CA THR A 284 3.90 5.18 9.97
C THR A 284 4.63 5.88 11.10
N VAL A 285 5.32 5.10 11.93
CA VAL A 285 6.14 5.59 13.04
C VAL A 285 7.61 5.25 12.80
N SER A 286 8.53 6.19 13.00
CA SER A 286 9.97 6.06 12.73
C SER A 286 10.84 6.58 13.85
N SER A 287 11.94 5.91 14.18
CA SER A 287 12.99 6.43 15.07
C SER A 287 14.19 6.81 14.21
N PHE A 288 14.08 7.93 13.52
CA PHE A 288 15.14 8.41 12.64
C PHE A 288 16.46 8.58 13.40
N LYS A 289 17.55 8.02 12.84
CA LYS A 289 18.93 8.31 13.25
C LYS A 289 19.67 8.96 12.08
N SER A 290 20.42 10.05 12.34
CA SER A 290 21.07 10.87 11.30
C SER A 290 22.07 10.13 10.42
N SER A 291 22.56 8.95 10.85
CA SER A 291 23.43 8.08 10.05
C SER A 291 22.77 7.51 8.80
N ASP A 292 21.43 7.54 8.72
CA ASP A 292 20.66 6.80 7.71
C ASP A 292 20.40 7.62 6.43
N ALA A 293 20.83 8.89 6.39
CA ALA A 293 20.51 9.87 5.33
C ALA A 293 21.17 9.64 3.96
N SER A 294 21.87 8.52 3.74
CA SER A 294 22.76 8.33 2.57
C SER A 294 22.34 7.24 1.56
N LEU A 295 21.17 6.63 1.72
CA LEU A 295 20.71 5.61 0.78
C LEU A 295 19.85 6.21 -0.33
N GLU A 296 20.42 6.17 -1.54
CA GLU A 296 19.71 6.45 -2.78
C GLU A 296 18.91 5.20 -3.22
N ASP A 297 17.77 5.43 -3.86
CA ASP A 297 17.02 4.40 -4.57
C ASP A 297 17.75 3.97 -5.86
N GLU A 298 17.17 3.01 -6.59
CA GLU A 298 17.70 2.51 -7.87
C GLU A 298 17.82 3.58 -8.96
N HIS A 299 17.31 4.78 -8.70
CA HIS A 299 17.33 5.93 -9.60
C HIS A 299 18.24 7.05 -9.09
N GLY A 300 19.01 6.82 -8.01
CA GLY A 300 19.91 7.82 -7.45
C GLY A 300 19.19 8.91 -6.66
N GLN A 301 17.90 8.73 -6.35
CA GLN A 301 17.12 9.68 -5.55
C GLN A 301 17.13 9.24 -4.10
N LYS A 302 17.13 10.17 -3.14
CA LYS A 302 17.02 9.81 -1.71
C LYS A 302 15.80 8.92 -1.49
N ALA A 303 15.94 7.82 -0.75
CA ALA A 303 14.78 7.00 -0.40
C ALA A 303 13.82 7.80 0.49
N ALA A 304 12.52 7.73 0.20
CA ALA A 304 11.48 8.26 1.06
C ALA A 304 10.89 7.15 1.95
N TYR A 305 10.52 7.48 3.18
CA TYR A 305 9.83 6.53 4.07
C TYR A 305 8.49 6.10 3.51
N VAL A 306 7.73 7.06 2.98
CA VAL A 306 6.46 6.85 2.27
C VAL A 306 6.59 7.34 0.83
N ASP A 307 6.39 6.45 -0.14
CA ASP A 307 6.39 6.76 -1.57
C ASP A 307 5.03 6.40 -2.18
N LEU A 308 4.24 7.43 -2.50
CA LEU A 308 2.94 7.33 -3.13
C LEU A 308 3.01 7.82 -4.58
N GLY A 309 3.14 6.88 -5.51
CA GLY A 309 3.10 7.13 -6.94
C GLY A 309 1.68 7.17 -7.50
N GLY A 310 1.43 8.07 -8.45
CA GLY A 310 0.27 8.05 -9.34
C GLY A 310 -1.08 7.97 -8.61
N ILE A 311 -1.32 8.90 -7.68
CA ILE A 311 -2.56 8.96 -6.92
C ILE A 311 -3.69 9.50 -7.79
N ASN A 312 -4.76 8.72 -7.93
CA ASN A 312 -6.00 9.09 -8.60
C ASN A 312 -7.17 8.93 -7.62
N GLY A 313 -7.44 9.96 -6.85
CA GLY A 313 -8.43 9.92 -5.77
C GLY A 313 -8.05 10.87 -4.64
N SER A 314 -8.15 10.38 -3.41
CA SER A 314 -7.72 11.11 -2.23
C SER A 314 -6.71 10.33 -1.41
N PHE A 315 -5.99 11.01 -0.52
CA PHE A 315 -5.04 10.36 0.37
C PHE A 315 -4.90 11.12 1.70
N ASP A 316 -4.57 10.36 2.74
CA ASP A 316 -4.15 10.88 4.04
C ASP A 316 -2.84 10.22 4.44
N VAL A 317 -1.80 10.98 4.75
CA VAL A 317 -0.49 10.44 5.12
C VAL A 317 -0.02 11.07 6.42
N SER A 318 0.30 10.25 7.41
CA SER A 318 0.94 10.66 8.66
C SER A 318 2.23 9.88 8.88
N VAL A 319 3.33 10.62 9.02
CA VAL A 319 4.68 10.08 9.26
C VAL A 319 5.17 10.65 10.58
N GLU A 320 5.14 9.84 11.63
CA GLU A 320 5.45 10.21 13.02
C GLU A 320 6.87 9.77 13.41
N LYS A 321 7.54 10.56 14.22
CA LYS A 321 8.87 10.36 14.77
C LYS A 321 8.74 9.90 16.20
N LEU A 322 9.59 8.94 16.54
CA LEU A 322 9.63 8.32 17.83
C LEU A 322 10.85 8.80 18.60
N GLY A 323 10.60 9.67 19.58
CA GLY A 323 11.60 10.22 20.50
C GLY A 323 12.04 11.66 20.17
N ASP A 324 12.58 12.35 21.17
CA ASP A 324 12.89 13.79 21.16
C ASP A 324 14.24 14.16 20.50
N GLY A 325 14.68 13.41 19.48
CA GLY A 325 15.94 13.71 18.82
C GLY A 325 15.86 15.01 18.03
N THR A 326 16.71 16.01 18.30
CA THR A 326 16.81 17.19 17.43
C THR A 326 17.57 16.82 16.15
N SER A 327 16.88 16.81 15.01
CA SER A 327 17.49 16.57 13.69
C SER A 327 17.92 17.90 13.07
N ASN A 328 19.15 17.97 12.54
CA ASN A 328 19.55 19.08 11.68
C ASN A 328 18.73 19.04 10.38
N VAL A 329 17.96 20.09 10.10
CA VAL A 329 17.06 20.22 8.94
C VAL A 329 17.77 19.98 7.60
N ASN A 330 19.07 20.31 7.50
CA ASN A 330 19.82 20.24 6.25
C ASN A 330 20.25 18.82 5.82
N GLU A 331 20.19 17.83 6.71
CA GLU A 331 20.56 16.43 6.42
C GLU A 331 19.39 15.46 6.65
N CYS A 332 18.15 15.98 6.65
CA CYS A 332 16.97 15.16 6.84
C CYS A 332 16.66 14.31 5.59
N PRO A 333 16.26 13.03 5.76
CA PRO A 333 15.75 12.19 4.68
C PRO A 333 14.42 12.73 4.16
N ASP A 334 13.94 12.16 3.07
CA ASP A 334 12.58 12.43 2.61
C ASP A 334 11.61 11.61 3.48
N ALA A 335 10.71 12.28 4.18
CA ALA A 335 9.63 11.64 4.94
C ALA A 335 8.61 11.02 3.99
N ALA A 336 8.19 11.82 3.01
CA ALA A 336 7.19 11.43 2.04
C ALA A 336 7.51 11.97 0.65
N ARG A 337 7.21 11.15 -0.36
CA ARG A 337 7.16 11.51 -1.76
C ARG A 337 5.78 11.16 -2.30
N VAL A 338 5.04 12.15 -2.79
CA VAL A 338 3.70 11.92 -3.35
C VAL A 338 3.60 12.49 -4.75
N HIS A 339 3.22 11.65 -5.70
CA HIS A 339 2.89 12.03 -7.06
C HIS A 339 1.39 11.88 -7.29
N ILE A 340 0.75 13.00 -7.59
CA ILE A 340 -0.70 13.10 -7.76
C ILE A 340 -1.00 13.19 -9.25
N ASP A 341 -1.73 12.20 -9.78
CA ASP A 341 -2.21 12.17 -11.16
C ASP A 341 -3.54 12.93 -11.28
N SER A 342 -4.44 12.74 -10.31
CA SER A 342 -5.71 13.48 -10.25
C SER A 342 -6.34 13.44 -8.86
N LEU A 343 -7.03 14.54 -8.52
CA LEU A 343 -7.81 14.68 -7.29
C LEU A 343 -9.30 14.81 -7.64
N SER A 344 -10.18 14.33 -6.76
CA SER A 344 -11.62 14.56 -6.92
C SER A 344 -12.03 15.90 -6.30
N PRO A 345 -12.94 16.68 -6.92
CA PRO A 345 -13.46 17.92 -6.35
C PRO A 345 -14.06 17.72 -4.95
N GLY A 346 -13.92 18.71 -4.07
CA GLY A 346 -14.45 18.70 -2.70
C GLY A 346 -13.79 17.70 -1.74
N GLN A 347 -12.66 17.08 -2.12
CA GLN A 347 -11.89 16.22 -1.22
C GLN A 347 -10.75 17.00 -0.56
N ALA A 348 -10.57 16.79 0.74
CA ALA A 348 -9.36 17.17 1.45
C ALA A 348 -8.34 16.04 1.39
N ASN A 349 -7.08 16.39 1.23
CA ASN A 349 -5.94 15.48 1.24
C ASN A 349 -4.93 16.04 2.22
N ILE A 350 -4.60 15.27 3.25
CA ILE A 350 -3.68 15.71 4.29
C ILE A 350 -2.36 14.93 4.23
N LEU A 351 -1.25 15.64 4.39
CA LEU A 351 0.06 15.03 4.58
C LEU A 351 0.77 15.70 5.75
N THR A 352 0.98 14.94 6.82
CA THR A 352 1.65 15.42 8.03
C THR A 352 2.92 14.62 8.28
N SER A 353 4.01 15.31 8.58
CA SER A 353 5.21 14.66 9.06
C SER A 353 5.98 15.47 10.07
N ASP A 354 6.21 14.91 11.25
CA ASP A 354 7.03 15.54 12.30
C ASP A 354 8.53 15.31 12.11
N PHE A 355 8.97 14.76 10.97
CA PHE A 355 10.38 14.64 10.59
C PHE A 355 10.58 14.60 9.08
N GLY A 356 11.65 15.21 8.57
CA GLY A 356 12.10 14.96 7.19
C GLY A 356 11.45 15.85 6.13
N ASN A 357 11.91 15.72 4.88
CA ASN A 357 11.41 16.55 3.78
C ASN A 357 10.20 15.90 3.10
N ILE A 358 9.30 16.74 2.59
CA ILE A 358 8.17 16.31 1.78
C ILE A 358 8.39 16.75 0.34
N ASN A 359 8.28 15.82 -0.60
CA ASN A 359 8.34 16.09 -2.03
C ASN A 359 7.00 15.79 -2.70
N LEU A 360 6.43 16.79 -3.35
CA LEU A 360 5.12 16.70 -4.01
C LEU A 360 5.25 17.00 -5.49
N THR A 361 4.67 16.12 -6.28
CA THR A 361 4.55 16.28 -7.71
C THR A 361 3.08 16.29 -8.10
N LEU A 362 2.66 17.34 -8.81
CA LEU A 362 1.32 17.47 -9.34
C LEU A 362 1.36 17.28 -10.86
N ASP A 363 0.63 16.29 -11.39
CA ASP A 363 0.46 16.13 -12.83
C ASP A 363 -0.35 17.30 -13.43
N ARG A 364 -0.38 17.36 -14.76
CA ARG A 364 -1.14 18.36 -15.52
C ARG A 364 -2.63 18.32 -15.17
N LYS A 365 -3.28 19.48 -15.25
CA LYS A 365 -4.74 19.67 -15.08
C LYS A 365 -5.26 19.50 -13.65
N ILE A 366 -4.37 19.37 -12.67
CA ILE A 366 -4.75 19.52 -11.28
C ILE A 366 -5.02 21.00 -11.03
N GLU A 367 -6.26 21.27 -10.63
CA GLU A 367 -6.71 22.54 -10.04
C GLU A 367 -6.97 22.20 -8.56
N SER A 368 -6.24 22.80 -7.63
CA SER A 368 -6.32 22.46 -6.20
C SER A 368 -5.99 23.68 -5.34
N ASP A 369 -6.69 23.81 -4.23
CA ASP A 369 -6.27 24.69 -3.14
C ASP A 369 -5.14 24.01 -2.38
N VAL A 370 -4.13 24.80 -2.00
CA VAL A 370 -2.91 24.29 -1.38
C VAL A 370 -2.61 25.12 -0.14
N ARG A 371 -2.40 24.43 0.98
CA ARG A 371 -1.99 24.99 2.27
C ARG A 371 -0.75 24.23 2.74
N LEU A 372 0.36 24.94 2.89
CA LEU A 372 1.68 24.38 3.20
C LEU A 372 2.19 25.02 4.49
N LEU A 373 2.54 24.19 5.46
CA LEU A 373 3.13 24.62 6.73
C LEU A 373 4.45 23.88 6.93
N SER A 374 5.55 24.62 7.00
CA SER A 374 6.81 24.11 7.53
C SER A 374 7.04 24.71 8.91
N SER A 375 7.09 23.87 9.94
CA SER A 375 7.26 24.30 11.32
C SER A 375 7.96 23.24 12.18
N PRO A 376 9.01 23.60 12.94
CA PRO A 376 9.67 22.67 13.86
C PRO A 376 8.80 22.26 15.06
N PHE A 377 7.63 22.86 15.26
CA PHE A 377 6.74 22.63 16.40
C PHE A 377 5.43 21.94 16.04
N LEU A 378 5.39 21.17 14.94
CA LEU A 378 4.19 20.40 14.59
C LEU A 378 3.70 19.45 15.68
N ASN A 379 4.55 19.04 16.61
CA ASN A 379 4.10 18.24 17.77
C ASN A 379 3.21 19.03 18.74
N ASN A 380 3.22 20.37 18.67
CA ASN A 380 2.45 21.27 19.51
C ASN A 380 1.28 21.95 18.77
N THR A 381 1.18 21.76 17.45
CA THR A 381 0.12 22.33 16.62
C THR A 381 -0.71 21.19 16.02
N ASP A 382 -2.04 21.26 16.10
CA ASP A 382 -2.88 20.28 15.41
C ASP A 382 -2.84 20.54 13.89
N PRO A 383 -2.26 19.65 13.07
CA PRO A 383 -2.18 19.87 11.63
C PRO A 383 -3.55 19.90 10.96
N ASN A 384 -4.60 19.37 11.62
CA ASN A 384 -5.97 19.44 11.12
C ASN A 384 -6.52 20.88 11.06
N MET A 385 -5.90 21.83 11.76
CA MET A 385 -6.20 23.26 11.60
C MET A 385 -5.98 23.73 10.16
N LEU A 386 -5.10 23.06 9.38
CA LEU A 386 -4.93 23.34 7.95
C LEU A 386 -6.16 22.96 7.11
N LEU A 387 -7.12 22.22 7.66
CA LEU A 387 -8.37 21.87 6.98
C LEU A 387 -9.49 22.87 7.26
N GLU A 388 -9.33 23.73 8.27
CA GLU A 388 -10.36 24.67 8.70
C GLU A 388 -10.38 25.92 7.83
N GLU A 389 -11.52 26.61 7.75
CA GLU A 389 -11.64 27.85 6.97
C GLU A 389 -11.08 29.07 7.71
N ASP A 390 -10.96 29.02 9.05
CA ASP A 390 -10.49 30.14 9.87
C ASP A 390 -8.97 30.13 10.04
N GLU A 391 -8.29 30.84 9.14
CA GLU A 391 -6.83 31.01 9.15
C GLU A 391 -6.31 31.71 10.41
N ASN A 392 -7.14 32.49 11.11
CA ASN A 392 -6.68 33.31 12.23
C ASN A 392 -6.26 32.46 13.43
N GLU A 393 -6.98 31.37 13.70
CA GLU A 393 -6.67 30.48 14.82
C GLU A 393 -5.34 29.75 14.61
N LEU A 394 -5.10 29.27 13.38
CA LEU A 394 -3.80 28.72 13.00
C LEU A 394 -2.70 29.77 13.20
N LEU A 395 -2.85 30.97 12.63
CA LEU A 395 -1.84 32.02 12.72
C LEU A 395 -1.55 32.46 14.17
N GLU A 396 -2.58 32.62 14.99
CA GLU A 396 -2.42 32.92 16.43
C GLU A 396 -1.62 31.82 17.13
N SER A 397 -1.92 30.54 16.86
CA SER A 397 -1.17 29.42 17.42
C SER A 397 0.30 29.41 16.97
N LEU A 398 0.60 29.75 15.70
CA LEU A 398 1.97 29.82 15.20
C LEU A 398 2.75 30.98 15.85
N ILE A 399 2.10 32.13 16.09
CA ILE A 399 2.70 33.31 16.72
C ILE A 399 3.08 33.02 18.17
N GLU A 400 2.17 32.43 18.94
CA GLU A 400 2.42 32.12 20.36
C GLU A 400 3.67 31.24 20.55
N HIS A 401 3.94 30.31 19.61
CA HIS A 401 5.07 29.39 19.70
C HIS A 401 6.40 29.97 19.14
N ASP A 402 6.38 30.95 18.23
CA ASP A 402 7.60 31.58 17.69
C ASP A 402 8.29 32.49 18.73
N ASP A 403 7.51 33.17 19.57
CA ASP A 403 8.04 34.03 20.64
C ASP A 403 8.81 33.22 21.71
N ASP A 404 8.42 31.97 21.97
CA ASP A 404 9.10 31.07 22.91
C ASP A 404 10.46 30.53 22.37
N LEU A 405 10.76 30.73 21.08
CA LEU A 405 11.93 30.18 20.39
C LEU A 405 13.14 31.12 20.32
N GLU A 406 12.98 32.42 20.61
CA GLU A 406 14.13 33.35 20.66
C GLU A 406 15.18 32.92 21.68
N ASP A 407 14.78 32.21 22.73
CA ASP A 407 15.64 31.75 23.83
C ASP A 407 16.23 30.33 23.63
N LEU A 408 15.66 29.50 22.73
CA LEU A 408 15.98 28.07 22.64
C LEU A 408 16.81 27.65 21.42
N LEU A 409 16.83 28.42 20.33
CA LEU A 409 17.58 28.06 19.13
C LEU A 409 18.86 28.90 18.95
N PRO A 410 20.01 28.27 18.61
CA PRO A 410 21.24 29.00 18.36
C PRO A 410 21.06 29.97 17.19
N SER A 411 21.52 31.20 17.37
CA SER A 411 21.54 32.26 16.37
C SER A 411 22.43 31.88 15.18
N ASN A 412 21.89 31.12 14.24
CA ASN A 412 22.58 30.80 13.00
C ASN A 412 22.51 32.00 12.04
N ASP A 413 23.64 32.69 11.91
CA ASP A 413 23.83 33.83 11.02
C ASP A 413 23.74 33.41 9.53
N GLY A 414 22.83 34.05 8.80
CA GLY A 414 23.17 34.61 7.49
C GLY A 414 22.70 33.91 6.20
N ASN A 415 22.07 32.73 6.24
CA ASN A 415 21.50 32.14 5.02
C ASN A 415 20.15 31.48 5.33
N ARG A 416 19.05 32.24 5.20
CA ARG A 416 17.69 31.70 5.25
C ARG A 416 17.51 30.78 4.04
N SER A 417 17.70 29.48 4.21
CA SER A 417 17.20 28.49 3.26
C SER A 417 15.67 28.49 3.36
N GLU A 418 14.97 28.79 2.27
CA GLU A 418 13.52 28.67 2.20
C GLU A 418 13.10 27.24 2.61
N TYR A 419 12.12 27.14 3.51
CA TYR A 419 11.62 25.85 3.98
C TYR A 419 10.57 25.30 3.00
N ILE A 420 9.88 26.18 2.28
CA ILE A 420 8.89 25.82 1.26
C ILE A 420 9.38 26.29 -0.12
N GLU A 421 9.72 25.32 -0.98
CA GLU A 421 10.14 25.54 -2.36
C GLU A 421 8.99 25.18 -3.32
N ILE A 422 8.42 26.17 -3.98
CA ILE A 422 7.39 25.97 -5.03
C ILE A 422 8.02 26.17 -6.40
N SER A 423 8.41 25.06 -7.03
CA SER A 423 9.06 25.00 -8.33
C SER A 423 8.02 24.87 -9.47
N THR A 424 7.05 25.78 -9.52
CA THR A 424 6.03 25.82 -10.58
C THR A 424 5.49 27.23 -10.86
N PRO A 425 5.35 27.64 -12.14
CA PRO A 425 4.66 28.88 -12.49
C PRO A 425 3.13 28.74 -12.51
N ALA A 426 2.58 27.53 -12.29
CA ALA A 426 1.15 27.27 -12.19
C ALA A 426 0.58 27.56 -10.80
N PHE A 427 1.43 27.89 -9.83
CA PHE A 427 1.02 28.31 -8.50
C PHE A 427 0.70 29.81 -8.48
N SER A 428 -0.48 30.14 -7.97
CA SER A 428 -0.89 31.50 -7.65
C SER A 428 -1.29 31.54 -6.18
N GLY A 429 -0.49 32.21 -5.35
CA GLY A 429 -0.73 32.26 -3.92
C GLY A 429 -0.02 33.41 -3.25
N ARG A 430 -0.18 33.48 -1.93
CA ARG A 430 0.52 34.43 -1.07
C ARG A 430 1.32 33.63 -0.04
N ARG A 431 2.56 34.04 0.20
CA ARG A 431 3.24 33.66 1.45
C ARG A 431 2.52 34.42 2.56
N ALA A 432 1.73 33.70 3.34
CA ALA A 432 0.85 34.29 4.35
C ALA A 432 1.65 34.63 5.60
N HIS A 433 2.64 33.80 5.96
CA HIS A 433 3.52 34.07 7.11
C HIS A 433 4.94 33.54 6.87
N ASP A 434 5.94 34.43 7.02
CA ASP A 434 7.37 34.11 6.93
C ASP A 434 8.04 34.55 8.23
N MET A 435 8.06 33.66 9.21
CA MET A 435 8.73 33.84 10.51
C MET A 435 10.15 33.29 10.45
N LYS A 436 10.91 33.44 11.54
CA LYS A 436 12.31 33.00 11.55
C LYS A 436 12.46 31.49 11.37
N TYR A 437 11.52 30.71 11.90
CA TYR A 437 11.55 29.25 11.88
C TYR A 437 10.29 28.59 11.30
N VAL A 438 9.31 29.39 10.86
CA VAL A 438 8.01 28.91 10.37
C VAL A 438 7.72 29.55 9.03
N GLU A 439 7.32 28.74 8.06
CA GLU A 439 6.84 29.21 6.77
C GLU A 439 5.44 28.65 6.52
N TYR A 440 4.46 29.54 6.31
CA TYR A 440 3.10 29.20 5.93
C TYR A 440 2.76 29.81 4.57
N VAL A 441 2.38 28.95 3.62
CA VAL A 441 2.04 29.32 2.26
C VAL A 441 0.66 28.81 1.90
N GLN A 442 -0.16 29.71 1.36
CA GLN A 442 -1.49 29.39 0.88
C GLN A 442 -1.69 29.90 -0.53
N GLY A 443 -2.33 29.10 -1.36
CA GLY A 443 -2.65 29.49 -2.71
C GLY A 443 -3.41 28.43 -3.45
N VAL A 444 -3.42 28.60 -4.76
CA VAL A 444 -4.09 27.72 -5.71
C VAL A 444 -3.04 27.26 -6.71
N VAL A 445 -3.01 25.97 -6.99
CA VAL A 445 -2.32 25.44 -8.17
C VAL A 445 -3.33 25.32 -9.29
N GLU A 446 -3.12 26.07 -10.38
CA GLU A 446 -3.92 25.98 -11.59
C GLU A 446 -3.07 25.45 -12.74
N ASN A 447 -2.88 24.13 -12.80
CA ASN A 447 -2.09 23.52 -13.87
C ASN A 447 -2.89 23.37 -15.19
N LYS A 448 -3.34 24.50 -15.74
CA LYS A 448 -4.07 24.58 -17.02
C LYS A 448 -3.09 24.54 -18.20
N SER A 449 -2.53 23.38 -18.52
CA SER A 449 -1.72 23.25 -19.73
C SER A 449 -2.57 23.57 -20.98
N HIS A 450 -2.15 24.50 -21.83
CA HIS A 450 -2.78 24.78 -23.14
C HIS A 450 -2.58 23.65 -24.17
N GLU A 451 -1.83 22.62 -23.81
CA GLU A 451 -1.62 21.43 -24.64
C GLU A 451 -2.94 20.66 -24.84
N PRO A 452 -3.18 20.12 -26.05
CA PRO A 452 -4.45 19.49 -26.37
C PRO A 452 -4.75 18.36 -25.38
N ASN A 453 -6.00 18.32 -24.90
CA ASN A 453 -6.48 17.20 -24.10
C ASN A 453 -6.16 15.90 -24.84
N SER A 454 -5.55 14.94 -24.15
CA SER A 454 -5.46 13.59 -24.67
C SER A 454 -6.88 13.16 -25.05
N ARG A 455 -7.07 12.48 -26.19
CA ARG A 455 -8.40 11.97 -26.58
C ARG A 455 -8.99 11.04 -25.50
N PHE A 456 -8.17 10.57 -24.57
CA PHE A 456 -8.54 9.74 -23.43
C PHE A 456 -9.02 10.55 -22.20
N ASP A 457 -8.71 11.85 -22.10
CA ASP A 457 -9.00 12.71 -20.92
C ASP A 457 -10.34 13.46 -20.98
N VAL A 458 -11.15 13.28 -22.03
CA VAL A 458 -12.35 14.11 -22.30
C VAL A 458 -13.48 13.90 -21.27
N LYS A 459 -13.28 13.09 -20.21
CA LYS A 459 -14.37 12.64 -19.33
C LYS A 459 -14.54 13.37 -17.99
N THR A 460 -13.69 14.32 -17.60
CA THR A 460 -13.66 14.81 -16.21
C THR A 460 -13.91 16.30 -15.99
N LYS A 461 -14.43 17.06 -16.97
CA LYS A 461 -14.95 18.42 -16.70
C LYS A 461 -16.48 18.44 -16.75
N GLY A 462 -17.12 18.06 -15.64
CA GLY A 462 -18.40 18.61 -15.14
C GLY A 462 -19.65 18.67 -16.02
N VAL A 463 -19.62 18.24 -17.29
CA VAL A 463 -20.76 18.25 -18.20
C VAL A 463 -21.10 16.83 -18.59
N ALA A 464 -21.94 16.21 -17.75
CA ALA A 464 -22.66 14.94 -17.91
C ALA A 464 -21.86 13.62 -18.14
N PRO A 465 -22.33 12.49 -17.57
CA PRO A 465 -21.64 11.22 -17.65
C PRO A 465 -21.85 10.53 -19.00
N SER A 466 -20.82 9.82 -19.45
CA SER A 466 -20.86 8.74 -20.44
C SER A 466 -20.90 9.08 -21.95
N ALA A 467 -19.81 9.65 -22.47
CA ALA A 467 -19.42 9.36 -23.85
C ALA A 467 -18.85 7.92 -23.92
N GLY A 468 -19.70 6.93 -24.21
CA GLY A 468 -19.24 5.56 -24.45
C GLY A 468 -20.32 4.52 -24.75
N LYS A 469 -21.56 4.71 -24.29
CA LYS A 469 -22.69 3.88 -24.71
C LYS A 469 -23.94 4.75 -24.82
N ILE A 470 -24.35 5.05 -26.05
CA ILE A 470 -25.64 5.72 -26.32
C ILE A 470 -26.73 4.75 -25.86
N ARG A 471 -27.39 5.06 -24.74
CA ARG A 471 -28.64 4.39 -24.38
C ARG A 471 -29.71 4.93 -25.32
N PHE A 472 -30.38 4.05 -26.05
CA PHE A 472 -31.37 4.43 -27.08
C PHE A 472 -32.50 5.30 -26.51
N GLU A 473 -32.79 5.13 -25.22
CA GLU A 473 -33.83 5.84 -24.48
C GLU A 473 -33.48 7.33 -24.19
N ASP A 474 -32.18 7.68 -24.14
CA ASP A 474 -31.70 9.04 -23.86
C ASP A 474 -31.06 9.74 -25.08
N ALA A 475 -30.98 9.05 -26.21
CA ALA A 475 -30.36 9.57 -27.44
C ALA A 475 -30.99 10.89 -27.92
N GLN A 476 -32.28 11.07 -27.68
CA GLN A 476 -33.00 12.29 -28.08
C GLN A 476 -32.58 13.51 -27.25
N ARG A 477 -32.33 13.34 -25.94
CA ARG A 477 -31.86 14.43 -25.06
C ARG A 477 -30.40 14.78 -25.34
N GLN A 478 -29.56 13.78 -25.59
CA GLN A 478 -28.15 13.99 -25.96
C GLN A 478 -27.99 14.68 -27.32
N ALA A 479 -28.88 14.42 -28.28
CA ALA A 479 -28.86 15.09 -29.59
C ALA A 479 -29.32 16.55 -29.53
N LEU A 480 -30.20 16.91 -28.60
CA LEU A 480 -30.79 18.25 -28.48
C LEU A 480 -29.92 19.25 -27.70
N GLN A 481 -29.04 18.79 -26.80
CA GLN A 481 -28.14 19.66 -26.03
C GLN A 481 -27.10 20.41 -26.88
N GLY A 482 -26.80 19.93 -28.09
CA GLY A 482 -25.87 20.58 -29.02
C GLY A 482 -26.48 21.70 -29.89
N PHE A 483 -27.80 21.94 -29.82
CA PHE A 483 -28.49 22.90 -30.71
C PHE A 483 -28.97 24.18 -30.01
N THR A 484 -28.88 24.30 -28.68
CA THR A 484 -29.13 25.57 -27.98
C THR A 484 -27.85 26.40 -27.93
N GLY A 485 -27.39 26.85 -29.09
CA GLY A 485 -26.36 27.87 -29.22
C GLY A 485 -26.99 29.20 -29.61
N GLY A 486 -26.96 30.19 -28.72
CA GLY A 486 -26.88 31.60 -29.10
C GLY A 486 -27.91 32.56 -28.51
N LYS A 487 -27.38 33.46 -27.66
CA LYS A 487 -27.83 34.82 -27.34
C LYS A 487 -28.96 35.00 -26.32
N SER A 488 -28.55 35.33 -25.10
CA SER A 488 -29.15 36.43 -24.34
C SER A 488 -28.00 37.26 -23.76
N ASP A 489 -27.65 38.33 -24.48
CA ASP A 489 -27.11 39.53 -23.85
C ASP A 489 -28.27 40.10 -23.04
N ASP A 490 -28.19 40.05 -21.72
CA ASP A 490 -28.80 41.04 -20.84
C ASP A 490 -28.18 40.93 -19.44
N GLU A 491 -27.85 42.11 -18.95
CA GLU A 491 -27.12 42.46 -17.75
C GLU A 491 -27.88 42.05 -16.47
N ASP A 492 -27.11 41.91 -15.39
CA ASP A 492 -27.56 41.90 -14.00
C ASP A 492 -28.53 40.79 -13.56
N GLN A 493 -27.92 39.70 -13.08
CA GLN A 493 -28.36 39.06 -11.84
C GLN A 493 -27.24 38.19 -11.27
N ASP A 494 -26.83 38.53 -10.04
CA ASP A 494 -26.07 37.73 -9.07
C ASP A 494 -25.97 36.25 -9.45
N SER A 495 -24.96 35.92 -10.26
CA SER A 495 -24.44 34.56 -10.28
C SER A 495 -23.63 34.44 -9.00
N GLY A 496 -24.26 33.94 -7.94
CA GLY A 496 -23.53 33.30 -6.86
C GLY A 496 -22.50 32.40 -7.53
N GLU A 497 -21.23 32.78 -7.41
CA GLU A 497 -20.12 31.95 -7.81
C GLU A 497 -20.41 30.59 -7.20
N PHE A 498 -20.69 29.61 -8.05
CA PHE A 498 -20.34 28.25 -7.70
C PHE A 498 -18.84 28.32 -7.45
N LEU A 499 -18.46 28.60 -6.20
CA LEU A 499 -17.14 28.28 -5.67
C LEU A 499 -16.92 26.87 -6.17
N LYS A 500 -16.02 26.73 -7.14
CA LYS A 500 -15.60 25.41 -7.54
C LYS A 500 -15.00 24.85 -6.27
N ASP A 501 -15.63 23.87 -5.65
CA ASP A 501 -15.05 23.11 -4.54
C ASP A 501 -13.80 22.41 -5.08
N LEU A 502 -12.70 23.17 -5.14
CA LEU A 502 -11.40 22.66 -5.52
C LEU A 502 -10.99 21.65 -4.44
N PRO A 503 -10.34 20.55 -4.82
CA PRO A 503 -9.72 19.70 -3.82
C PRO A 503 -8.75 20.53 -2.98
N LEU A 504 -8.71 20.25 -1.68
CA LEU A 504 -7.76 20.84 -0.75
C LEU A 504 -6.58 19.89 -0.59
N LEU A 505 -5.38 20.46 -0.65
CA LEU A 505 -4.12 19.81 -0.35
C LEU A 505 -3.47 20.52 0.84
N ALA A 506 -3.52 19.90 2.01
CA ALA A 506 -3.01 20.42 3.27
C ALA A 506 -1.76 19.63 3.69
N ILE A 507 -0.62 20.31 3.79
CA ILE A 507 0.67 19.67 4.07
C ILE A 507 1.37 20.36 5.23
N ALA A 508 1.87 19.58 6.17
CA ALA A 508 2.60 20.02 7.33
C ALA A 508 3.89 19.22 7.51
N THR A 509 5.06 19.86 7.65
CA THR A 509 6.27 19.19 8.17
C THR A 509 7.23 20.03 9.01
N ASP A 510 8.09 19.39 9.80
CA ASP A 510 9.24 20.04 10.46
C ASP A 510 10.44 20.28 9.53
N GLY A 511 10.43 19.66 8.35
CA GLY A 511 11.47 19.77 7.34
C GLY A 511 11.06 20.66 6.17
N ARG A 512 11.67 20.42 5.01
CA ARG A 512 11.39 21.21 3.80
C ARG A 512 10.24 20.62 3.01
N ILE A 513 9.41 21.49 2.44
CA ILE A 513 8.36 21.12 1.48
C ILE A 513 8.81 21.55 0.09
N LYS A 514 8.84 20.61 -0.85
CA LYS A 514 9.05 20.89 -2.26
C LYS A 514 7.81 20.55 -3.07
N VAL A 515 7.27 21.53 -3.79
CA VAL A 515 6.13 21.34 -4.69
C VAL A 515 6.56 21.60 -6.13
N GLU A 516 6.36 20.63 -7.01
CA GLU A 516 6.58 20.77 -8.44
C GLU A 516 5.36 20.35 -9.26
N THR A 517 5.17 20.97 -10.41
CA THR A 517 4.15 20.56 -11.39
C THR A 517 4.80 20.05 -12.65
N LEU A 518 4.29 18.94 -13.18
CA LEU A 518 4.78 18.38 -14.43
C LEU A 518 3.97 18.89 -15.63
N SER A 519 4.66 19.05 -16.76
CA SER A 519 4.02 19.10 -18.07
C SER A 519 3.61 17.69 -18.52
N TRP A 520 2.83 17.58 -19.61
CA TRP A 520 2.49 16.29 -20.19
C TRP A 520 3.71 15.47 -20.60
N PHE A 521 4.70 16.11 -21.22
CA PHE A 521 5.96 15.45 -21.59
C PHE A 521 6.79 15.08 -20.36
N GLY A 522 6.80 15.91 -19.33
CA GLY A 522 7.44 15.61 -18.05
C GLY A 522 6.83 14.39 -17.37
N ALA A 523 5.51 14.32 -17.30
CA ALA A 523 4.78 13.19 -16.73
C ALA A 523 5.03 11.88 -17.49
N ILE A 524 5.04 11.93 -18.83
CA ILE A 524 5.39 10.77 -19.66
C ILE A 524 6.85 10.38 -19.46
N ALA A 525 7.79 11.33 -19.52
CA ALA A 525 9.21 11.05 -19.38
C ALA A 525 9.52 10.36 -18.04
N ARG A 526 8.93 10.86 -16.95
CA ARG A 526 9.05 10.28 -15.62
C ARG A 526 8.44 8.88 -15.55
N ARG A 527 7.23 8.68 -16.10
CA ARG A 527 6.56 7.37 -16.15
C ARG A 527 7.38 6.29 -16.89
N TYR A 528 8.15 6.69 -17.91
CA TYR A 528 8.97 5.77 -18.70
C TYR A 528 10.46 5.78 -18.30
N GLY A 529 10.84 6.45 -17.20
CA GLY A 529 12.23 6.50 -16.72
C GLY A 529 13.20 7.20 -17.69
N ILE A 530 12.68 8.08 -18.56
CA ILE A 530 13.45 8.82 -19.57
C ILE A 530 14.16 10.05 -18.95
N ASP A 531 13.93 10.31 -17.66
CA ASP A 531 14.49 11.45 -16.89
C ASP A 531 16.02 11.52 -16.86
N LYS A 532 16.73 10.47 -17.29
CA LYS A 532 18.19 10.28 -17.17
C LYS A 532 19.07 11.09 -18.13
N THR A 533 18.53 11.87 -19.06
CA THR A 533 19.34 12.76 -19.91
C THR A 533 19.16 14.22 -19.50
N ASP A 534 20.26 14.97 -19.36
CA ASP A 534 20.37 16.42 -19.02
C ASP A 534 19.62 17.38 -19.97
N LYS A 535 18.70 16.87 -20.78
CA LYS A 535 17.80 17.66 -21.60
C LYS A 535 16.52 17.92 -20.81
N ASP A 536 16.32 19.19 -20.50
CA ASP A 536 15.04 19.71 -20.04
C ASP A 536 14.02 19.58 -21.19
N LEU A 537 13.29 18.46 -21.21
CA LEU A 537 12.28 18.14 -22.23
C LEU A 537 10.95 18.88 -21.98
N GLY A 538 11.01 20.09 -21.41
CA GLY A 538 9.85 20.88 -21.02
C GLY A 538 9.20 20.35 -19.75
N ARG A 539 9.99 20.08 -18.70
CA ARG A 539 9.56 19.35 -17.49
C ARG A 539 8.46 20.06 -16.70
N GLN A 540 8.44 21.38 -16.72
CA GLN A 540 7.51 22.20 -15.93
C GLN A 540 6.36 22.72 -16.80
N ALA A 541 5.13 22.60 -16.29
CA ALA A 541 3.98 23.27 -16.87
C ALA A 541 4.17 24.80 -16.78
N THR A 542 3.98 25.53 -17.88
CA THR A 542 4.08 26.99 -17.91
C THR A 542 2.70 27.62 -17.97
N ALA A 543 2.40 28.54 -17.04
CA ALA A 543 1.20 29.38 -17.14
C ALA A 543 1.33 30.32 -18.33
N GLY A 544 0.30 30.38 -19.18
CA GLY A 544 0.26 31.26 -20.34
C GLY A 544 0.25 32.73 -19.91
N ALA A 545 1.38 33.43 -20.07
CA ALA A 545 1.40 34.87 -20.00
C ALA A 545 0.48 35.43 -21.10
N ILE A 546 -0.61 36.11 -20.72
CA ILE A 546 -1.34 36.98 -21.63
C ILE A 546 -0.37 38.11 -21.99
N ALA A 547 0.24 37.99 -23.16
CA ALA A 547 1.05 39.04 -23.75
C ALA A 547 0.13 40.24 -24.06
N ASN A 548 -0.03 41.15 -23.11
CA ASN A 548 -0.47 42.52 -23.39
C ASN A 548 0.65 43.26 -24.13
N SER A 549 0.87 42.88 -25.39
CA SER A 549 1.62 43.68 -26.35
C SER A 549 0.64 44.24 -27.37
N LYS A 550 0.33 45.53 -27.24
CA LYS A 550 0.06 46.53 -28.29
C LYS A 550 -0.95 47.58 -27.80
N ARG A 551 -0.41 48.72 -27.37
CA ARG A 551 -0.93 50.05 -27.74
C ARG A 551 0.16 51.10 -27.53
N GLU A 552 1.12 51.10 -28.45
CA GLU A 552 1.74 52.34 -28.90
C GLU A 552 1.15 52.65 -30.29
N GLN A 553 0.26 53.64 -30.31
CA GLN A 553 0.17 54.70 -31.32
C GLN A 553 -0.83 55.75 -30.84
#